data_AF-A0A178YMF5-F1
#
_entry.id   AF-A0A178YMF5-F1
#
_cell.length_a   1.000
_cell.length_b   1.000
_cell.length_c   1.000
_cell.angle_alpha   90.00
_cell.angle_beta   90.00
_cell.angle_gamma   90.00
#
_symmetry.space_group_name_H-M   'P 1'
#
loop_
_entity.id
_entity.type
_entity.pdbx_description
1 polymer ?
#
loop_
_entity_poly.entity_id
_entity_poly.type
_entity_poly.pdbx_seq_one_letter_code
_entity_poly.pdbx_strand_id
1 'polypeptide(L)'
;MTLFEEKDRTRRTPRRAGEPCFDFYDSSGRDPYIVYRDLVNGWIGEFPSGEQLDLVSRMKNRNDAQYEQALAEIVTYVALRRLGHEVEIHPACPHPTNRPDFLVRSGSGEILAFVEVTSFGPDVRTVARDNREAAIYNGLETVNLPPGWLLGYEVRTHGQSAPSVAKLKSEVEQWARNECGDDPRVSPRRTFGAQDWEFDLTLLGGFNKEKSYERKIGAAMTGLRSVSPHLDLRVALENKGRKYGIQETPYLIVVADCKGSIPVGDHVEDALIDGLFGSPSVRFRRLADGQHGDLRRSDG
;
A
#
# COMPACT_ATOMS: atom_id res chain seq x y z
N MET A 1 -7.31 -25.74 1.01
CA MET A 1 -8.23 -24.62 0.66
C MET A 1 -7.52 -23.71 -0.31
N THR A 2 -8.22 -23.09 -1.26
CA THR A 2 -7.62 -22.18 -2.24
C THR A 2 -8.16 -20.76 -2.07
N LEU A 3 -7.27 -19.77 -2.19
CA LEU A 3 -7.66 -18.36 -2.21
C LEU A 3 -8.35 -18.02 -3.54
N PHE A 4 -7.68 -18.37 -4.64
CA PHE A 4 -8.18 -18.15 -5.99
C PHE A 4 -8.71 -19.45 -6.58
N GLU A 5 -9.97 -19.46 -7.00
CA GLU A 5 -10.58 -20.63 -7.64
C GLU A 5 -10.14 -20.73 -9.10
N GLU A 6 -10.12 -21.96 -9.62
CA GLU A 6 -9.92 -22.20 -11.04
C GLU A 6 -11.19 -21.76 -11.79
N LYS A 7 -11.06 -20.71 -12.60
CA LYS A 7 -12.15 -20.15 -13.42
C LYS A 7 -11.57 -19.34 -14.56
N ASP A 8 -12.33 -19.26 -15.64
CA ASP A 8 -11.99 -18.39 -16.76
C ASP A 8 -12.11 -16.91 -16.36
N ARG A 9 -11.12 -16.13 -16.78
CA ARG A 9 -10.96 -14.70 -16.44
C ARG A 9 -10.56 -13.95 -17.69
N THR A 10 -11.42 -13.03 -18.12
CA THR A 10 -11.23 -12.29 -19.39
C THR A 10 -10.84 -10.83 -19.18
N ARG A 11 -10.86 -10.32 -17.95
CA ARG A 11 -10.57 -8.91 -17.66
C ARG A 11 -9.11 -8.57 -17.97
N ARG A 12 -8.91 -7.63 -18.90
CA ARG A 12 -7.57 -7.10 -19.25
C ARG A 12 -7.31 -5.69 -18.71
N THR A 13 -8.32 -5.02 -18.15
CA THR A 13 -8.20 -3.66 -17.63
C THR A 13 -7.32 -3.59 -16.37
N PRO A 14 -6.65 -2.45 -16.12
CA PRO A 14 -5.90 -2.24 -14.87
C PRO A 14 -6.80 -2.29 -13.63
N ARG A 15 -6.17 -2.37 -12.46
CA ARG A 15 -6.86 -2.18 -11.17
C ARG A 15 -7.42 -0.76 -11.12
N ARG A 16 -8.68 -0.62 -10.71
CA ARG A 16 -9.32 0.69 -10.56
C ARG A 16 -8.84 1.35 -9.27
N ALA A 17 -8.95 2.67 -9.19
CA ALA A 17 -8.70 3.37 -7.92
C ALA A 17 -9.66 2.82 -6.85
N GLY A 18 -9.14 2.52 -5.66
CA GLY A 18 -9.92 1.98 -4.53
C GLY A 18 -10.50 0.56 -4.73
N GLU A 19 -10.13 -0.15 -5.80
CA GLU A 19 -10.54 -1.54 -5.97
C GLU A 19 -9.71 -2.47 -5.08
N PRO A 20 -10.33 -3.33 -4.25
CA PRO A 20 -9.59 -4.23 -3.39
C PRO A 20 -8.63 -5.16 -4.14
N CYS A 21 -7.46 -5.42 -3.56
CA CYS A 21 -6.41 -6.28 -4.10
C CYS A 21 -6.95 -7.66 -4.50
N PHE A 22 -7.67 -8.32 -3.60
CA PHE A 22 -8.26 -9.63 -3.89
C PHE A 22 -9.22 -9.57 -5.10
N ASP A 23 -10.17 -8.62 -5.11
CA ASP A 23 -11.15 -8.48 -6.20
C ASP A 23 -10.45 -8.30 -7.56
N PHE A 24 -9.37 -7.51 -7.58
CA PHE A 24 -8.58 -7.31 -8.79
C PHE A 24 -7.83 -8.58 -9.21
N TYR A 25 -7.05 -9.19 -8.32
CA TYR A 25 -6.26 -10.38 -8.66
C TYR A 25 -7.15 -11.58 -9.01
N ASP A 26 -8.29 -11.73 -8.36
CA ASP A 26 -9.27 -12.79 -8.63
C ASP A 26 -10.08 -12.56 -9.91
N SER A 27 -10.20 -11.32 -10.41
CA SER A 27 -10.91 -11.06 -11.67
C SER A 27 -9.99 -10.93 -12.88
N SER A 28 -8.69 -10.61 -12.68
CA SER A 28 -7.77 -10.28 -13.75
C SER A 28 -7.40 -11.49 -14.62
N GLY A 29 -7.64 -11.38 -15.92
CA GLY A 29 -7.26 -12.35 -16.95
C GLY A 29 -5.86 -12.14 -17.53
N ARG A 30 -5.06 -11.23 -16.97
CA ARG A 30 -3.70 -10.95 -17.49
C ARG A 30 -2.72 -12.04 -17.03
N ASP A 31 -1.86 -12.47 -17.95
CA ASP A 31 -0.97 -13.62 -17.78
C ASP A 31 -0.06 -13.55 -16.54
N PRO A 32 0.54 -12.40 -16.16
CA PRO A 32 1.33 -12.31 -14.93
C PRO A 32 0.52 -12.63 -13.67
N TYR A 33 -0.79 -12.38 -13.66
CA TYR A 33 -1.64 -12.69 -12.51
C TYR A 33 -2.10 -14.14 -12.47
N ILE A 34 -1.95 -14.90 -13.57
CA ILE A 34 -2.08 -16.36 -13.51
C ILE A 34 -0.96 -16.91 -12.63
N VAL A 35 0.29 -16.55 -12.96
CA VAL A 35 1.49 -16.93 -12.20
C VAL A 35 1.38 -16.51 -10.73
N TYR A 36 0.95 -15.27 -10.46
CA TYR A 36 0.75 -14.78 -9.10
C TYR A 36 -0.25 -15.64 -8.32
N ARG A 37 -1.41 -15.96 -8.90
CA ARG A 37 -2.45 -16.75 -8.22
C ARG A 37 -1.97 -18.18 -7.94
N ASP A 38 -1.29 -18.80 -8.90
CA ASP A 38 -0.76 -20.15 -8.74
C ASP A 38 0.29 -20.19 -7.64
N LEU A 39 1.17 -19.19 -7.60
CA LEU A 39 2.20 -19.03 -6.58
C LEU A 39 1.58 -18.88 -5.18
N VAL A 40 0.64 -17.94 -5.03
CA VAL A 40 -0.01 -17.67 -3.73
C VAL A 40 -0.85 -18.84 -3.26
N ASN A 41 -1.63 -19.49 -4.14
CA ASN A 41 -2.37 -20.70 -3.79
C ASN A 41 -1.43 -21.85 -3.40
N GLY A 42 -0.31 -22.01 -4.11
CA GLY A 42 0.71 -23.00 -3.80
C GLY A 42 1.31 -22.79 -2.42
N TRP A 43 1.69 -21.54 -2.10
CA TRP A 43 2.20 -21.15 -0.79
C TRP A 43 1.20 -21.36 0.34
N ILE A 44 -0.07 -20.98 0.15
CA ILE A 44 -1.13 -21.26 1.12
C ILE A 44 -1.28 -22.78 1.32
N GLY A 45 -1.15 -23.56 0.26
CA GLY A 45 -1.19 -25.02 0.32
C GLY A 45 -0.12 -25.66 1.19
N GLU A 46 0.98 -24.96 1.49
CA GLU A 46 2.05 -25.43 2.39
C GLU A 46 1.68 -25.30 3.89
N PHE A 47 0.71 -24.46 4.23
CA PHE A 47 0.25 -24.29 5.60
C PHE A 47 -0.63 -25.46 6.08
N PRO A 48 -0.71 -25.73 7.40
CA PRO A 48 -1.70 -26.65 7.96
C PRO A 48 -3.14 -26.20 7.60
N SER A 49 -4.05 -27.16 7.42
CA SER A 49 -5.41 -26.87 6.93
C SER A 49 -6.22 -25.90 7.80
N GLY A 50 -5.98 -25.89 9.11
CA GLY A 50 -6.62 -24.95 10.04
C GLY A 50 -6.20 -23.50 9.79
N GLU A 51 -4.92 -23.27 9.49
CA GLU A 51 -4.35 -21.94 9.24
C GLU A 51 -4.76 -21.39 7.86
N GLN A 52 -4.93 -22.29 6.88
CA GLN A 52 -5.36 -21.89 5.53
C GLN A 52 -6.71 -21.16 5.53
N LEU A 53 -7.65 -21.57 6.40
CA LEU A 53 -8.98 -20.96 6.49
C LEU A 53 -8.93 -19.50 6.94
N ASP A 54 -8.14 -19.22 7.98
CA ASP A 54 -7.97 -17.86 8.49
C ASP A 54 -7.28 -16.96 7.46
N LEU A 55 -6.16 -17.42 6.87
CA LEU A 55 -5.43 -16.68 5.85
C LEU A 55 -6.31 -16.32 4.66
N VAL A 56 -7.05 -17.31 4.12
CA VAL A 56 -7.95 -17.07 2.98
C VAL A 56 -9.09 -16.13 3.36
N SER A 57 -9.63 -16.24 4.57
CA SER A 57 -10.69 -15.34 5.07
C SER A 57 -10.20 -13.89 5.14
N ARG A 58 -9.02 -13.65 5.74
CA ARG A 58 -8.40 -12.33 5.84
C ARG A 58 -8.10 -11.74 4.47
N MET A 59 -7.59 -12.53 3.53
CA MET A 59 -7.30 -12.04 2.17
C MET A 59 -8.57 -11.74 1.36
N LYS A 60 -9.70 -12.41 1.62
CA LYS A 60 -10.96 -12.18 0.87
C LYS A 60 -11.82 -11.03 1.38
N ASN A 61 -11.50 -10.43 2.53
CA ASN A 61 -12.40 -9.52 3.23
C ASN A 61 -12.49 -8.09 2.66
N ARG A 62 -11.93 -7.84 1.48
CA ARG A 62 -11.92 -6.54 0.80
C ARG A 62 -11.18 -5.43 1.57
N ASN A 63 -10.23 -5.80 2.43
CA ASN A 63 -9.33 -4.87 3.12
C ASN A 63 -7.89 -5.11 2.66
N ASP A 64 -7.34 -4.18 1.88
CA ASP A 64 -5.98 -4.28 1.32
C ASP A 64 -4.90 -4.42 2.40
N ALA A 65 -5.06 -3.75 3.55
CA ALA A 65 -4.10 -3.88 4.65
C ALA A 65 -4.09 -5.30 5.23
N GLN A 66 -5.26 -5.96 5.33
CA GLN A 66 -5.31 -7.36 5.77
C GLN A 66 -4.82 -8.33 4.70
N TYR A 67 -5.09 -8.04 3.42
CA TYR A 67 -4.55 -8.80 2.31
C TYR A 67 -3.01 -8.79 2.33
N GLU A 68 -2.42 -7.62 2.45
CA GLU A 68 -0.97 -7.42 2.44
C GLU A 68 -0.31 -7.98 3.71
N GLN A 69 -0.93 -7.81 4.88
CA GLN A 69 -0.44 -8.41 6.12
C GLN A 69 -0.43 -9.94 6.05
N ALA A 70 -1.53 -10.56 5.60
CA ALA A 70 -1.58 -12.01 5.44
C ALA A 70 -0.58 -12.50 4.38
N LEU A 71 -0.39 -11.74 3.29
CA LEU A 71 0.63 -12.06 2.29
C LEU A 71 2.06 -11.97 2.87
N ALA A 72 2.34 -11.00 3.75
CA ALA A 72 3.63 -10.91 4.44
C ALA A 72 3.88 -12.14 5.33
N GLU A 73 2.86 -12.58 6.09
CA GLU A 73 2.94 -13.81 6.90
C GLU A 73 3.23 -15.05 6.03
N ILE A 74 2.52 -15.18 4.90
CA ILE A 74 2.72 -16.28 3.93
C ILE A 74 4.14 -16.27 3.37
N VAL A 75 4.62 -15.12 2.90
CA VAL A 75 5.96 -14.99 2.32
C VAL A 75 7.03 -15.28 3.37
N THR A 76 6.88 -14.79 4.60
CA THR A 76 7.82 -15.07 5.69
C THR A 76 7.87 -16.56 6.01
N TYR A 77 6.72 -17.21 6.18
CA TYR A 77 6.65 -18.65 6.43
C TYR A 77 7.34 -19.46 5.34
N VAL A 78 6.99 -19.20 4.07
CA VAL A 78 7.57 -19.91 2.93
C VAL A 78 9.06 -19.64 2.83
N ALA A 79 9.52 -18.40 2.99
CA ALA A 79 10.94 -18.08 2.96
C ALA A 79 11.73 -18.89 4.01
N LEU A 80 11.24 -18.94 5.25
CA LEU A 80 11.84 -19.72 6.33
C LEU A 80 11.89 -21.22 6.01
N ARG A 81 10.79 -21.79 5.49
CA ARG A 81 10.72 -23.20 5.07
C ARG A 81 11.70 -23.50 3.94
N ARG A 82 11.78 -22.62 2.94
CA ARG A 82 12.66 -22.77 1.77
C ARG A 82 14.13 -22.61 2.12
N LEU A 83 14.46 -21.89 3.19
CA LEU A 83 15.80 -21.84 3.78
C LEU A 83 16.18 -23.13 4.55
N GLY A 84 15.27 -24.10 4.62
CA GLY A 84 15.51 -25.40 5.26
C GLY A 84 15.16 -25.44 6.75
N HIS A 85 14.42 -24.44 7.26
CA HIS A 85 13.99 -24.42 8.65
C HIS A 85 12.69 -25.19 8.89
N GLU A 86 12.56 -25.69 10.10
CA GLU A 86 11.27 -26.13 10.63
C GLU A 86 10.56 -24.92 11.23
N VAL A 87 9.28 -24.76 10.91
CA VAL A 87 8.50 -23.58 11.30
C VAL A 87 7.22 -24.06 11.97
N GLU A 88 7.13 -23.82 13.28
CA GLU A 88 5.93 -24.03 14.08
C GLU A 88 5.10 -22.74 14.07
N ILE A 89 3.80 -22.85 13.81
CA ILE A 89 2.86 -21.72 13.71
C ILE A 89 2.14 -21.55 15.04
N HIS A 90 2.01 -20.30 15.48
CA HIS A 90 1.39 -19.92 16.75
C HIS A 90 1.93 -20.69 17.97
N PRO A 91 3.28 -20.76 18.13
CA PRO A 91 3.92 -21.53 19.19
C PRO A 91 3.55 -21.01 20.58
N ALA A 92 3.55 -21.91 21.56
CA ALA A 92 3.49 -21.50 22.96
C ALA A 92 4.67 -20.58 23.31
N CYS A 93 4.42 -19.56 24.13
CA CYS A 93 5.43 -18.61 24.59
C CYS A 93 5.16 -18.22 26.04
N PRO A 94 6.06 -17.45 26.70
CA PRO A 94 5.88 -17.02 28.09
C PRO A 94 4.58 -16.25 28.35
N HIS A 95 4.02 -15.59 27.33
CA HIS A 95 2.74 -14.90 27.46
C HIS A 95 1.57 -15.89 27.58
N PRO A 96 0.59 -15.65 28.47
CA PRO A 96 -0.47 -16.63 28.77
C PRO A 96 -1.40 -16.92 27.59
N THR A 97 -1.79 -15.89 26.84
CA THR A 97 -2.80 -15.99 25.78
C THR A 97 -2.26 -15.70 24.38
N ASN A 98 -1.56 -14.58 24.22
CA ASN A 98 -0.95 -14.22 22.95
C ASN A 98 0.16 -15.20 22.55
N ARG A 99 0.30 -15.40 21.25
CA ARG A 99 1.29 -16.27 20.60
C ARG A 99 2.00 -15.47 19.51
N PRO A 100 3.32 -15.59 19.36
CA PRO A 100 4.03 -15.14 18.16
C PRO A 100 3.47 -15.83 16.92
N ASP A 101 3.76 -15.30 15.74
CA ASP A 101 3.34 -15.97 14.50
C ASP A 101 4.08 -17.28 14.29
N PHE A 102 5.41 -17.30 14.51
CA PHE A 102 6.23 -18.48 14.26
C PHE A 102 7.29 -18.77 15.34
N LEU A 103 7.65 -20.04 15.48
CA LEU A 103 8.90 -20.51 16.10
C LEU A 103 9.72 -21.23 15.03
N VAL A 104 10.96 -20.79 14.86
CA VAL A 104 11.88 -21.30 13.86
C VAL A 104 12.88 -22.23 14.53
N ARG A 105 13.02 -23.43 13.98
CA ARG A 105 14.02 -24.41 14.39
C ARG A 105 14.99 -24.73 13.25
N SER A 106 16.21 -25.07 13.62
CA SER A 106 17.18 -25.62 12.68
C SER A 106 16.72 -26.99 12.17
N GLY A 107 17.35 -27.51 11.12
CA GLY A 107 17.11 -28.88 10.66
C GLY A 107 17.49 -29.96 11.68
N SER A 108 18.18 -29.61 12.78
CA SER A 108 18.46 -30.51 13.91
C SER A 108 17.46 -30.35 15.09
N GLY A 109 16.46 -29.48 14.95
CA GLY A 109 15.40 -29.25 15.95
C GLY A 109 15.71 -28.20 17.03
N GLU A 110 16.91 -27.59 16.98
CA GLU A 110 17.31 -26.51 17.88
C GLU A 110 16.45 -25.27 17.64
N ILE A 111 16.01 -24.62 18.72
CA ILE A 111 15.27 -23.36 18.63
C ILE A 111 16.21 -22.24 18.20
N LEU A 112 15.94 -21.62 17.06
CA LEU A 112 16.72 -20.51 16.53
C LEU A 112 16.12 -19.15 16.91
N ALA A 113 14.81 -18.97 16.70
CA ALA A 113 14.15 -17.70 16.98
C ALA A 113 12.63 -17.85 17.07
N PHE A 114 12.00 -16.96 17.84
CA PHE A 114 10.60 -16.61 17.63
C PHE A 114 10.51 -15.51 16.58
N VAL A 115 9.50 -15.58 15.72
CA VAL A 115 9.25 -14.60 14.66
C VAL A 115 7.83 -14.06 14.81
N GLU A 116 7.71 -12.74 14.81
CA GLU A 116 6.44 -12.02 14.70
C GLU A 116 6.43 -11.25 13.38
N VAL A 117 5.36 -11.38 12.62
CA VAL A 117 5.09 -10.56 11.44
C VAL A 117 4.11 -9.47 11.84
N THR A 118 4.44 -8.23 11.52
CA THR A 118 3.59 -7.08 11.74
C THR A 118 3.62 -6.18 10.52
N SER A 119 2.67 -5.28 10.44
CA SER A 119 2.65 -4.25 9.40
C SER A 119 2.33 -2.90 9.99
N PHE A 120 2.62 -1.86 9.22
CA PHE A 120 1.97 -0.57 9.38
C PHE A 120 1.31 -0.19 8.04
N GLY A 121 0.09 0.29 8.14
CA GLY A 121 -0.73 0.67 6.99
C GLY A 121 -1.21 2.11 7.10
N PRO A 122 -1.88 2.64 6.07
CA PRO A 122 -2.56 3.92 6.15
C PRO A 122 -3.62 3.89 7.27
N ASP A 123 -3.79 5.00 7.97
CA ASP A 123 -4.83 5.11 8.99
C ASP A 123 -6.24 5.07 8.37
N VAL A 124 -7.25 4.73 9.18
CA VAL A 124 -8.63 4.56 8.74
C VAL A 124 -9.19 5.83 8.06
N ARG A 125 -8.79 7.03 8.48
CA ARG A 125 -9.26 8.28 7.86
C ARG A 125 -8.64 8.47 6.50
N THR A 126 -7.35 8.15 6.34
CA THR A 126 -6.66 8.13 5.06
C THR A 126 -7.33 7.14 4.10
N VAL A 127 -7.59 5.91 4.52
CA VAL A 127 -8.29 4.90 3.70
C VAL A 127 -9.69 5.40 3.29
N ALA A 128 -10.45 5.95 4.24
CA ALA A 128 -11.78 6.47 3.96
C ALA A 128 -11.76 7.67 2.98
N ARG A 129 -10.74 8.53 3.06
CA ARG A 129 -10.54 9.64 2.12
C ARG A 129 -10.21 9.13 0.72
N ASP A 130 -9.26 8.21 0.63
CA ASP A 130 -8.79 7.65 -0.65
C ASP A 130 -9.92 6.90 -1.36
N ASN A 131 -10.78 6.19 -0.62
CA ASN A 131 -11.97 5.54 -1.17
C ASN A 131 -13.00 6.54 -1.74
N ARG A 132 -13.13 7.72 -1.14
CA ARG A 132 -14.02 8.77 -1.65
C ARG A 132 -13.44 9.46 -2.88
N GLU A 133 -12.13 9.71 -2.89
CA GLU A 133 -11.41 10.21 -4.07
C GLU A 133 -11.49 9.23 -5.24
N ALA A 134 -11.35 7.93 -4.97
CA ALA A 134 -11.47 6.86 -5.96
C ALA A 134 -12.81 6.90 -6.71
N ALA A 135 -13.91 7.26 -6.05
CA ALA A 135 -15.20 7.42 -6.71
C ALA A 135 -15.18 8.55 -7.76
N ILE A 136 -14.53 9.68 -7.44
CA ILE A 136 -14.35 10.82 -8.37
C ILE A 136 -13.47 10.39 -9.53
N TYR A 137 -12.29 9.84 -9.22
CA TYR A 137 -11.31 9.40 -10.19
C TYR A 137 -11.92 8.41 -11.19
N ASN A 138 -12.57 7.35 -10.69
CA ASN A 138 -13.20 6.33 -11.51
C ASN A 138 -14.37 6.88 -12.33
N GLY A 139 -15.12 7.86 -11.82
CA GLY A 139 -16.16 8.52 -12.60
C GLY A 139 -15.60 9.38 -13.73
N LEU A 140 -14.50 10.10 -13.50
CA LEU A 140 -13.79 10.87 -14.51
C LEU A 140 -13.14 9.99 -15.59
N GLU A 141 -12.73 8.76 -15.27
CA GLU A 141 -12.27 7.77 -16.27
C GLU A 141 -13.37 7.36 -17.28
N THR A 142 -14.63 7.75 -17.06
CA THR A 142 -15.77 7.39 -17.92
C THR A 142 -16.37 8.58 -18.68
N VAL A 143 -15.68 9.72 -18.72
CA VAL A 143 -16.13 10.90 -19.48
C VAL A 143 -15.82 10.77 -20.97
N ASN A 144 -16.66 11.39 -21.79
CA ASN A 144 -16.44 11.52 -23.21
C ASN A 144 -15.55 12.73 -23.52
N LEU A 145 -14.28 12.47 -23.78
CA LEU A 145 -13.34 13.48 -24.27
C LEU A 145 -13.29 13.48 -25.81
N PRO A 146 -13.02 14.64 -26.44
CA PRO A 146 -12.63 14.67 -27.84
C PRO A 146 -11.45 13.72 -28.12
N PRO A 147 -11.42 13.04 -29.28
CA PRO A 147 -10.32 12.16 -29.66
C PRO A 147 -8.95 12.84 -29.58
N GLY A 148 -7.93 12.10 -29.15
CA GLY A 148 -6.56 12.60 -28.99
C GLY A 148 -6.28 13.27 -27.64
N TRP A 149 -7.30 13.50 -26.81
CA TRP A 149 -7.17 14.20 -25.53
C TRP A 149 -7.31 13.26 -24.33
N LEU A 150 -6.59 13.61 -23.26
CA LEU A 150 -6.60 13.00 -21.94
C LEU A 150 -6.70 14.09 -20.87
N LEU A 151 -7.01 13.71 -19.64
CA LEU A 151 -7.02 14.56 -18.46
C LEU A 151 -5.72 14.39 -17.67
N GLY A 152 -5.14 15.52 -17.24
CA GLY A 152 -4.34 15.61 -16.03
C GLY A 152 -5.28 15.81 -14.84
N TYR A 153 -5.05 15.08 -13.74
CA TYR A 153 -5.86 15.12 -12.52
C TYR A 153 -5.00 15.51 -11.31
N GLU A 154 -5.36 16.58 -10.61
CA GLU A 154 -4.68 17.04 -9.39
C GLU A 154 -5.69 17.45 -8.32
N VAL A 155 -5.64 16.83 -7.14
CA VAL A 155 -6.53 17.20 -6.02
C VAL A 155 -5.98 18.40 -5.28
N ARG A 156 -6.81 19.45 -5.10
CA ARG A 156 -6.49 20.63 -4.30
C ARG A 156 -7.01 20.50 -2.87
N THR A 157 -8.26 20.10 -2.75
CA THR A 157 -8.98 20.00 -1.47
C THR A 157 -9.68 18.65 -1.40
N HIS A 158 -9.38 17.86 -0.36
CA HIS A 158 -10.11 16.63 -0.07
C HIS A 158 -11.35 16.94 0.76
N GLY A 159 -12.51 16.54 0.24
CA GLY A 159 -13.77 16.62 0.97
C GLY A 159 -13.88 15.60 2.09
N GLN A 160 -15.03 15.58 2.77
CA GLN A 160 -15.45 14.63 3.80
C GLN A 160 -16.62 13.74 3.32
N SER A 161 -17.37 14.17 2.30
CA SER A 161 -18.46 13.37 1.69
C SER A 161 -18.02 12.66 0.41
N ALA A 162 -18.82 11.68 -0.03
CA ALA A 162 -18.70 11.09 -1.37
C ALA A 162 -19.53 11.94 -2.35
N PRO A 163 -18.92 12.63 -3.33
CA PRO A 163 -19.65 13.56 -4.18
C PRO A 163 -20.45 12.84 -5.28
N SER A 164 -21.53 13.46 -5.73
CA SER A 164 -22.24 13.02 -6.93
C SER A 164 -21.40 13.31 -8.18
N VAL A 165 -20.88 12.26 -8.80
CA VAL A 165 -19.95 12.37 -9.94
C VAL A 165 -20.68 12.66 -11.27
N ALA A 166 -22.00 12.44 -11.34
CA ALA A 166 -22.75 12.62 -12.59
C ALA A 166 -22.74 14.06 -13.11
N LYS A 167 -22.99 15.04 -12.22
CA LYS A 167 -22.94 16.47 -12.57
C LYS A 167 -21.53 16.88 -13.00
N LEU A 168 -20.53 16.43 -12.25
CA LEU A 168 -19.13 16.69 -12.55
C LEU A 168 -18.75 16.18 -13.95
N LYS A 169 -19.13 14.94 -14.30
CA LYS A 169 -18.86 14.38 -15.62
C LYS A 169 -19.41 15.28 -16.73
N SER A 170 -20.67 15.68 -16.64
CA SER A 170 -21.30 16.53 -17.66
C SER A 170 -20.60 17.88 -17.82
N GLU A 171 -20.18 18.50 -16.71
CA GLU A 171 -19.44 19.77 -16.73
C GLU A 171 -18.05 19.60 -17.36
N VAL A 172 -17.34 18.51 -17.06
CA VAL A 172 -16.02 18.20 -17.63
C VAL A 172 -16.12 17.91 -19.12
N GLU A 173 -17.11 17.14 -19.55
CA GLU A 173 -17.34 16.87 -20.97
C GLU A 173 -17.68 18.14 -21.76
N GLN A 174 -18.50 19.03 -21.19
CA GLN A 174 -18.83 20.32 -21.81
C GLN A 174 -17.59 21.21 -21.91
N TRP A 175 -16.81 21.29 -20.84
CA TRP A 175 -15.55 22.04 -20.83
C TRP A 175 -14.57 21.51 -21.87
N ALA A 176 -14.36 20.18 -21.92
CA ALA A 176 -13.47 19.56 -22.90
C ALA A 176 -13.90 19.86 -24.35
N ARG A 177 -15.21 19.80 -24.65
CA ARG A 177 -15.72 20.14 -25.99
C ARG A 177 -15.44 21.59 -26.40
N ASN A 178 -15.43 22.51 -25.44
CA ASN A 178 -15.25 23.94 -25.73
C ASN A 178 -13.78 24.34 -25.78
N GLU A 179 -12.93 23.72 -24.96
CA GLU A 179 -11.54 24.15 -24.78
C GLU A 179 -10.52 23.31 -25.56
N CYS A 180 -10.88 22.10 -26.02
CA CYS A 180 -10.02 21.32 -26.90
C CYS A 180 -9.82 22.06 -28.24
N GLY A 181 -8.68 22.75 -28.35
CA GLY A 181 -8.30 23.49 -29.56
C GLY A 181 -7.47 22.68 -30.54
N ASP A 182 -6.87 23.37 -31.52
CA ASP A 182 -6.05 22.74 -32.56
C ASP A 182 -4.55 22.65 -32.21
N ASP A 183 -4.06 23.46 -31.27
CA ASP A 183 -2.65 23.45 -30.86
C ASP A 183 -2.46 22.52 -29.63
N PRO A 184 -1.84 21.34 -29.80
CA PRO A 184 -1.67 20.36 -28.73
C PRO A 184 -0.65 20.76 -27.65
N ARG A 185 0.05 21.89 -27.84
CA ARG A 185 0.98 22.45 -26.85
C ARG A 185 0.26 23.35 -25.84
N VAL A 186 -0.97 23.76 -26.15
CA VAL A 186 -1.82 24.48 -25.22
C VAL A 186 -2.56 23.45 -24.37
N SER A 187 -2.36 23.54 -23.05
CA SER A 187 -2.97 22.62 -22.08
C SER A 187 -3.94 23.40 -21.20
N PRO A 188 -5.20 23.62 -21.63
CA PRO A 188 -6.20 24.30 -20.82
C PRO A 188 -6.34 23.63 -19.45
N ARG A 189 -6.31 24.43 -18.39
CA ARG A 189 -6.45 23.99 -17.01
C ARG A 189 -7.64 24.71 -16.37
N ARG A 190 -8.45 23.97 -15.62
CA ARG A 190 -9.59 24.51 -14.89
C ARG A 190 -9.77 23.80 -13.56
N THR A 191 -10.13 24.56 -12.53
CA THR A 191 -10.56 24.05 -11.23
C THR A 191 -12.04 23.67 -11.28
N PHE A 192 -12.33 22.48 -10.77
CA PHE A 192 -13.68 21.94 -10.63
C PHE A 192 -13.98 21.68 -9.16
N GLY A 193 -15.21 22.01 -8.77
CA GLY A 193 -15.75 21.71 -7.44
C GLY A 193 -16.76 20.57 -7.51
N ALA A 194 -16.70 19.65 -6.56
CA ALA A 194 -17.72 18.62 -6.39
C ALA A 194 -18.06 18.50 -4.89
N GLN A 195 -19.11 19.22 -4.47
CA GLN A 195 -19.45 19.43 -3.05
C GLN A 195 -18.29 20.12 -2.31
N ASP A 196 -17.64 19.44 -1.38
CA ASP A 196 -16.50 19.90 -0.58
C ASP A 196 -15.13 19.45 -1.14
N TRP A 197 -15.13 18.89 -2.35
CA TRP A 197 -13.92 18.57 -3.10
C TRP A 197 -13.57 19.67 -4.09
N GLU A 198 -12.27 19.93 -4.23
CA GLU A 198 -11.72 20.78 -5.29
C GLU A 198 -10.54 20.07 -5.95
N PHE A 199 -10.51 20.10 -7.28
CA PHE A 199 -9.43 19.51 -8.07
C PHE A 199 -9.25 20.28 -9.37
N ASP A 200 -8.02 20.25 -9.86
CA ASP A 200 -7.67 20.80 -11.16
C ASP A 200 -7.66 19.68 -12.19
N LEU A 201 -8.31 19.98 -13.32
CA LEU A 201 -8.18 19.19 -14.52
C LEU A 201 -7.38 19.96 -15.56
N THR A 202 -6.52 19.27 -16.27
CA THR A 202 -5.78 19.80 -17.41
C THR A 202 -6.09 18.96 -18.64
N LEU A 203 -6.43 19.58 -19.76
CA LEU A 203 -6.55 18.88 -21.03
C LEU A 203 -5.14 18.68 -21.61
N LEU A 204 -4.76 17.42 -21.80
CA LEU A 204 -3.46 17.01 -22.28
C LEU A 204 -3.63 16.28 -23.61
N GLY A 205 -2.93 16.73 -24.66
CA GLY A 205 -2.88 16.00 -25.93
C GLY A 205 -3.39 16.82 -27.10
N GLY A 206 -4.12 16.17 -28.01
CA GLY A 206 -4.48 16.71 -29.32
C GLY A 206 -3.46 16.43 -30.43
N PHE A 207 -2.35 15.74 -30.12
CA PHE A 207 -1.31 15.38 -31.10
C PHE A 207 -1.79 14.38 -32.17
N ASN A 208 -2.73 13.51 -31.83
CA ASN A 208 -3.37 12.58 -32.77
C ASN A 208 -4.89 12.59 -32.54
N LYS A 209 -5.60 13.32 -33.40
CA LYS A 209 -7.07 13.53 -33.33
C LYS A 209 -7.90 12.34 -33.78
N GLU A 210 -7.28 11.24 -34.21
CA GLU A 210 -7.99 10.00 -34.56
C GLU A 210 -7.96 8.99 -33.42
N LYS A 211 -7.06 9.20 -32.43
CA LYS A 211 -6.85 8.24 -31.36
C LYS A 211 -7.91 8.38 -30.27
N SER A 212 -8.70 7.33 -30.07
CA SER A 212 -9.53 7.19 -28.87
C SER A 212 -8.75 6.42 -27.80
N TYR A 213 -8.71 6.95 -26.58
CA TYR A 213 -8.11 6.29 -25.44
C TYR A 213 -9.19 5.61 -24.59
N GLU A 214 -8.95 4.36 -24.18
CA GLU A 214 -9.84 3.67 -23.22
C GLU A 214 -9.81 4.37 -21.85
N ARG A 215 -8.61 4.71 -21.36
CA ARG A 215 -8.42 5.58 -20.19
C ARG A 215 -8.61 7.04 -20.56
N LYS A 216 -9.15 7.84 -19.65
CA LYS A 216 -9.35 9.29 -19.83
C LYS A 216 -8.39 10.10 -19.01
N ILE A 217 -7.83 9.58 -17.91
CA ILE A 217 -6.81 10.28 -17.14
C ILE A 217 -5.43 9.78 -17.58
N GLY A 218 -4.61 10.66 -18.15
CA GLY A 218 -3.27 10.35 -18.65
C GLY A 218 -2.15 10.59 -17.62
N ALA A 219 -2.36 11.55 -16.73
CA ALA A 219 -1.46 11.89 -15.64
C ALA A 219 -2.27 12.22 -14.39
N ALA A 220 -1.85 11.74 -13.22
CA ALA A 220 -2.52 11.98 -11.96
C ALA A 220 -1.49 12.33 -10.88
N MET A 221 -1.76 13.41 -10.14
CA MET A 221 -1.07 13.78 -8.92
C MET A 221 -2.08 13.77 -7.78
N THR A 222 -2.16 12.64 -7.09
CA THR A 222 -3.10 12.42 -5.98
C THR A 222 -2.49 12.92 -4.67
N GLY A 223 -2.37 14.25 -4.56
CA GLY A 223 -1.94 14.95 -3.34
C GLY A 223 -0.48 14.71 -2.92
N LEU A 224 0.04 15.63 -2.10
CA LEU A 224 1.30 15.44 -1.38
C LEU A 224 0.99 14.76 -0.04
N ARG A 225 1.64 13.63 0.25
CA ARG A 225 1.59 13.01 1.59
C ARG A 225 2.90 13.29 2.30
N SER A 226 2.82 13.88 3.50
CA SER A 226 3.93 13.78 4.43
C SER A 226 3.90 12.37 5.01
N VAL A 227 4.99 11.63 4.81
CA VAL A 227 5.18 10.31 5.41
C VAL A 227 6.35 10.36 6.38
N SER A 228 6.21 9.68 7.50
CA SER A 228 7.25 9.55 8.52
C SER A 228 7.44 8.07 8.82
N PRO A 229 8.03 7.30 7.88
CA PRO A 229 8.10 5.85 7.96
C PRO A 229 8.81 5.38 9.23
N HIS A 230 9.80 6.13 9.72
CA HIS A 230 10.49 5.85 10.98
C HIS A 230 9.55 5.86 12.20
N LEU A 231 8.55 6.75 12.25
CA LEU A 231 7.56 6.79 13.34
C LEU A 231 6.60 5.60 13.25
N ASP A 232 6.09 5.31 12.05
CA ASP A 232 5.20 4.18 11.81
C ASP A 232 5.90 2.85 12.16
N LEU A 233 7.17 2.72 11.77
CA LEU A 233 8.04 1.58 12.11
C LEU A 233 8.24 1.46 13.62
N ARG A 234 8.55 2.57 14.31
CA ARG A 234 8.74 2.57 15.77
C ARG A 234 7.49 2.11 16.50
N VAL A 235 6.32 2.64 16.14
CA VAL A 235 5.04 2.22 16.76
C VAL A 235 4.78 0.73 16.52
N ALA A 236 5.04 0.22 15.31
CA ALA A 236 4.90 -1.20 15.03
C ALA A 236 5.85 -2.06 15.89
N LEU A 237 7.09 -1.62 16.07
CA LEU A 237 8.10 -2.31 16.88
C LEU A 237 7.80 -2.24 18.38
N GLU A 238 7.47 -1.07 18.94
CA GLU A 238 7.14 -0.89 20.36
C GLU A 238 5.98 -1.78 20.80
N ASN A 239 4.93 -1.85 19.98
CA ASN A 239 3.75 -2.67 20.24
C ASN A 239 4.07 -4.17 20.30
N LYS A 240 5.10 -4.63 19.58
CA LYS A 240 5.44 -6.06 19.44
C LYS A 240 6.66 -6.48 20.26
N GLY A 241 7.60 -5.57 20.51
CA GLY A 241 8.91 -5.83 21.11
C GLY A 241 8.85 -6.42 22.52
N ARG A 242 7.79 -6.12 23.29
CA ARG A 242 7.61 -6.64 24.65
C ARG A 242 6.37 -7.50 24.82
N LYS A 243 5.64 -7.76 23.74
CA LYS A 243 4.30 -8.38 23.79
C LYS A 243 4.31 -9.80 24.38
N TYR A 244 5.37 -10.56 24.14
CA TYR A 244 5.39 -12.00 24.42
C TYR A 244 6.24 -12.42 25.63
N GLY A 245 7.00 -11.50 26.23
CA GLY A 245 7.89 -11.82 27.36
C GLY A 245 9.06 -12.74 27.01
N ILE A 246 9.45 -12.82 25.74
CA ILE A 246 10.60 -13.61 25.27
C ILE A 246 11.88 -12.85 25.60
N GLN A 247 12.80 -13.49 26.34
CA GLN A 247 14.06 -12.87 26.79
C GLN A 247 15.30 -13.69 26.42
N GLU A 248 15.24 -15.01 26.58
CA GLU A 248 16.39 -15.92 26.43
C GLU A 248 16.58 -16.45 25.00
N THR A 249 15.63 -16.21 24.12
CA THR A 249 15.64 -16.70 22.73
C THR A 249 15.61 -15.52 21.78
N PRO A 250 16.36 -15.54 20.66
CA PRO A 250 16.25 -14.51 19.64
C PRO A 250 14.79 -14.28 19.24
N TYR A 251 14.39 -13.01 19.19
CA TYR A 251 13.04 -12.60 18.82
C TYR A 251 13.13 -11.64 17.64
N LEU A 252 12.70 -12.11 16.48
CA LEU A 252 12.71 -11.39 15.22
C LEU A 252 11.33 -10.79 14.96
N ILE A 253 11.30 -9.50 14.61
CA ILE A 253 10.08 -8.82 14.17
C ILE A 253 10.25 -8.48 12.70
N VAL A 254 9.39 -9.04 11.85
CA VAL A 254 9.30 -8.73 10.44
C VAL A 254 8.24 -7.65 10.27
N VAL A 255 8.61 -6.48 9.74
CA VAL A 255 7.69 -5.37 9.53
C VAL A 255 7.42 -5.18 8.03
N ALA A 256 6.17 -5.37 7.62
CA ALA A 256 5.72 -5.10 6.26
C ALA A 256 5.20 -3.65 6.12
N ASP A 257 5.70 -2.92 5.13
CA ASP A 257 5.18 -1.62 4.74
C ASP A 257 3.96 -1.80 3.84
N CYS A 258 2.77 -1.68 4.43
CA CYS A 258 1.49 -1.71 3.72
C CYS A 258 1.00 -0.30 3.35
N LYS A 259 1.85 0.72 3.50
CA LYS A 259 1.56 2.12 3.17
C LYS A 259 2.34 2.59 1.95
N GLY A 260 3.36 1.84 1.52
CA GLY A 260 4.28 2.22 0.45
C GLY A 260 5.06 3.49 0.78
N SER A 261 5.42 3.65 2.06
CA SER A 261 6.02 4.86 2.61
C SER A 261 7.50 4.73 2.94
N ILE A 262 8.05 3.51 2.98
CA ILE A 262 9.48 3.29 3.03
C ILE A 262 10.06 3.68 1.67
N PRO A 263 10.98 4.66 1.60
CA PRO A 263 11.61 5.05 0.35
C PRO A 263 12.43 3.89 -0.21
N VAL A 264 12.59 3.81 -1.53
CA VAL A 264 13.44 2.80 -2.17
C VAL A 264 14.84 3.40 -2.38
N GLY A 265 15.90 2.59 -2.22
CA GLY A 265 17.29 2.99 -2.43
C GLY A 265 18.01 3.40 -1.14
N ASP A 266 18.98 4.31 -1.26
CA ASP A 266 19.91 4.65 -0.16
C ASP A 266 19.23 5.22 1.09
N HIS A 267 18.01 5.77 0.94
CA HIS A 267 17.22 6.32 2.05
C HIS A 267 16.49 5.28 2.90
N VAL A 268 16.51 3.99 2.52
CA VAL A 268 15.98 2.90 3.35
C VAL A 268 16.74 2.83 4.66
N GLU A 269 18.08 2.90 4.60
CA GLU A 269 18.94 2.76 5.76
C GLU A 269 18.66 3.83 6.80
N ASP A 270 18.57 5.10 6.38
CA ASP A 270 18.23 6.22 7.25
C ASP A 270 16.87 6.02 7.95
N ALA A 271 15.83 5.60 7.20
CA ALA A 271 14.50 5.37 7.76
C ALA A 271 14.48 4.25 8.81
N LEU A 272 15.24 3.16 8.58
CA LEU A 272 15.38 2.06 9.51
C LEU A 272 16.15 2.48 10.77
N ILE A 273 17.27 3.17 10.58
CA ILE A 273 18.11 3.65 11.67
C ILE A 273 17.33 4.65 12.53
N ASP A 274 16.62 5.60 11.92
CA ASP A 274 15.82 6.58 12.66
C ASP A 274 14.66 5.91 13.40
N GLY A 275 14.04 4.88 12.80
CA GLY A 275 12.99 4.11 13.44
C GLY A 275 13.47 3.42 14.72
N LEU A 276 14.67 2.82 14.67
CA LEU A 276 15.27 2.05 15.76
C LEU A 276 15.99 2.90 16.82
N PHE A 277 16.61 4.01 16.43
CA PHE A 277 17.57 4.74 17.29
C PHE A 277 17.20 6.20 17.54
N GLY A 278 16.03 6.63 17.07
CA GLY A 278 15.58 8.00 17.25
C GLY A 278 16.03 8.93 16.13
N SER A 279 15.36 10.08 16.04
CA SER A 279 15.64 11.07 15.00
C SER A 279 17.00 11.75 15.24
N PRO A 280 17.78 12.06 14.18
CA PRO A 280 18.96 12.89 14.31
C PRO A 280 18.60 14.25 14.91
N SER A 281 19.39 14.74 15.86
CA SER A 281 19.29 16.13 16.29
C SER A 281 20.64 16.82 16.37
N VAL A 282 20.64 18.10 16.06
CA VAL A 282 21.81 18.95 16.29
C VAL A 282 21.47 19.85 17.47
N ARG A 283 22.18 19.68 18.58
CA ARG A 283 22.05 20.57 19.74
C ARG A 283 23.15 21.61 19.68
N PHE A 284 22.80 22.85 19.36
CA PHE A 284 23.75 23.96 19.48
C PHE A 284 24.00 24.25 20.97
N ARG A 285 25.14 23.81 21.49
CA ARG A 285 25.66 24.22 22.80
C ARG A 285 26.85 25.14 22.56
N ARG A 286 26.76 26.40 22.98
CA ARG A 286 27.92 27.30 22.98
C ARG A 286 28.81 26.93 24.16
N LEU A 287 29.83 26.11 23.92
CA LEU A 287 30.91 25.84 24.86
C LEU A 287 31.90 27.01 24.86
N ALA A 288 32.70 27.15 25.93
CA ALA A 288 33.68 28.23 26.07
C ALA A 288 34.80 28.21 25.00
N ASP A 289 34.94 27.09 24.28
CA ASP A 289 35.97 26.79 23.27
C ASP A 289 35.42 26.64 21.82
N GLY A 290 34.11 26.71 21.61
CA GLY A 290 33.50 26.77 20.27
C GLY A 290 33.30 25.43 19.54
N GLN A 291 33.39 24.27 20.18
CA GLN A 291 33.18 22.97 19.50
C GLN A 291 31.70 22.57 19.30
N HIS A 292 31.45 21.75 18.27
CA HIS A 292 30.15 21.16 17.90
C HIS A 292 30.19 19.63 17.97
N GLY A 293 29.07 18.99 18.31
CA GLY A 293 28.91 17.53 18.28
C GLY A 293 27.46 17.14 17.99
N ASP A 294 27.27 16.00 17.34
CA ASP A 294 25.96 15.46 16.96
C ASP A 294 25.38 14.59 18.07
N LEU A 295 24.07 14.71 18.32
CA LEU A 295 23.35 13.94 19.35
C LEU A 295 22.04 13.43 18.79
N ARG A 296 21.73 12.14 18.93
CA ARG A 296 20.39 11.64 18.60
C ARG A 296 19.39 11.97 19.70
N ARG A 297 18.15 12.27 19.32
CA ARG A 297 17.07 12.39 20.30
C ARG A 297 16.83 11.02 20.90
N SER A 298 16.66 10.94 22.22
CA SER A 298 16.15 9.74 22.89
C SER A 298 14.63 9.62 22.68
N ASP A 299 14.21 9.74 21.42
CA ASP A 299 12.82 9.49 21.01
C ASP A 299 12.66 8.10 20.36
N GLY A 300 13.77 7.40 20.11
CA GLY A 300 13.81 6.00 19.70
C GLY A 300 13.60 5.01 20.84
#